data_AF-A0A7S1BKY6-F1
#
_entry.id   AF-A0A7S1BKY6-F1
#
_cell.length_a   1.000
_cell.length_b   1.000
_cell.length_c   1.000
_cell.angle_alpha   90.00
_cell.angle_beta   90.00
_cell.angle_gamma   90.00
#
_symmetry.space_group_name_H-M   'P 1'
#
loop_
_entity.id
_entity.type
_entity.pdbx_description
1 polymer ?
#
loop_
_entity_poly.entity_id
_entity_poly.type
_entity_poly.pdbx_seq_one_letter_code
_entity_poly.pdbx_strand_id
1 'polypeptide(L)'
;MASPNGNNKVIVWDDAMEQCGGDEEFLRELLDDLRGEVDVQATRIVELLQTRPVDWIKVKRAAHVIKGASANLMCTQMNLASSDLEMKAGRFADGLDHPTNDLGTEICTELQNSVNAFHRMLESIGV
;
A
#
# COMPACT_ATOMS: atom_id res chain seq x y z
N MET A 1 -21.36 -7.41 -19.01
CA MET A 1 -21.09 -8.51 -18.05
C MET A 1 -19.73 -8.21 -17.42
N ALA A 2 -19.71 -7.77 -16.16
CA ALA A 2 -18.48 -7.48 -15.43
C ALA A 2 -17.86 -8.79 -14.92
N SER A 3 -16.56 -8.97 -15.15
CA SER A 3 -15.81 -10.15 -14.72
C SER A 3 -15.64 -10.14 -13.19
N PRO A 4 -15.81 -11.27 -12.45
CA PRO A 4 -15.88 -11.29 -10.99
C PRO A 4 -14.54 -11.13 -10.25
N ASN A 5 -13.45 -10.78 -10.92
CA ASN A 5 -12.11 -10.66 -10.32
C ASN A 5 -11.54 -9.22 -10.29
N GLY A 6 -12.40 -8.19 -10.31
CA GLY A 6 -11.99 -6.79 -10.50
C GLY A 6 -11.26 -6.09 -9.34
N ASN A 7 -11.30 -6.64 -8.12
CA ASN A 7 -10.88 -5.91 -6.91
C ASN A 7 -9.44 -6.12 -6.44
N ASN A 8 -8.60 -6.86 -7.19
CA ASN A 8 -7.22 -7.13 -6.79
C ASN A 8 -6.21 -6.80 -7.91
N LYS A 9 -6.48 -5.74 -8.67
CA LYS A 9 -5.55 -5.26 -9.69
C LYS A 9 -4.45 -4.45 -9.01
N VAL A 10 -3.20 -4.66 -9.45
CA VAL A 10 -2.06 -3.84 -9.00
C VAL A 10 -2.35 -2.36 -9.30
N ILE A 11 -2.83 -2.08 -10.52
CA ILE A 11 -3.28 -0.77 -11.00
C ILE A 11 -4.48 -0.93 -11.93
N VAL A 12 -5.43 0.01 -11.88
CA VAL A 12 -6.44 0.18 -12.93
C VAL A 12 -5.89 1.18 -13.95
N TRP A 13 -5.19 0.64 -14.95
CA TRP A 13 -4.39 1.45 -15.89
C TRP A 13 -5.20 2.50 -16.65
N ASP A 14 -6.37 2.11 -17.17
CA ASP A 14 -7.23 3.03 -17.95
C ASP A 14 -7.65 4.25 -17.13
N ASP A 15 -8.07 4.04 -15.89
CA ASP A 15 -8.47 5.11 -14.97
C ASP A 15 -7.26 5.98 -14.57
N ALA A 16 -6.10 5.37 -14.37
CA ALA A 16 -4.85 6.10 -14.06
C ALA A 16 -4.38 6.96 -15.26
N MET A 17 -4.51 6.44 -16.49
CA MET A 17 -4.25 7.18 -17.73
C MET A 17 -5.22 8.36 -17.91
N GLU A 18 -6.49 8.18 -17.56
CA GLU A 18 -7.49 9.27 -17.61
C GLU A 18 -7.11 10.40 -16.65
N GLN A 19 -6.62 10.07 -15.43
CA GLN A 19 -6.12 11.10 -14.50
C GLN A 19 -4.90 11.86 -15.04
N CYS A 20 -4.08 11.21 -15.86
CA CYS A 20 -2.92 11.82 -16.50
C CYS A 20 -3.28 12.51 -17.82
N GLY A 21 -4.57 12.66 -18.16
CA GLY A 21 -5.00 13.29 -19.42
C GLY A 21 -4.59 12.52 -20.67
N GLY A 22 -4.34 11.20 -20.55
CA GLY A 22 -3.87 10.36 -21.64
C GLY A 22 -2.34 10.36 -21.84
N ASP A 23 -1.58 11.00 -20.96
CA ASP A 23 -0.11 11.05 -21.02
C ASP A 23 0.52 9.85 -20.27
N GLU A 24 1.05 8.90 -21.03
CA GLU A 24 1.66 7.68 -20.47
C GLU A 24 3.04 7.95 -19.85
N GLU A 25 3.82 8.88 -20.43
CA GLU A 25 5.14 9.24 -19.90
C GLU A 25 4.98 9.89 -18.53
N PHE A 26 4.03 10.81 -18.40
CA PHE A 26 3.69 11.42 -17.12
C PHE A 26 3.15 10.40 -16.10
N LEU A 27 2.30 9.46 -16.52
CA LEU A 27 1.85 8.38 -15.62
C LEU A 27 3.04 7.56 -15.10
N ARG A 28 4.03 7.26 -15.95
CA ARG A 28 5.22 6.50 -15.56
C ARG A 28 6.09 7.26 -14.57
N GLU A 29 6.27 8.57 -14.75
CA GLU A 29 6.95 9.43 -13.77
C GLU A 29 6.23 9.40 -12.41
N LEU A 30 4.91 9.56 -12.41
CA LEU A 30 4.12 9.50 -11.17
C LEU A 30 4.19 8.12 -10.48
N LEU A 31 4.25 7.04 -11.26
CA LEU A 31 4.40 5.69 -10.73
C LEU A 31 5.80 5.46 -10.13
N ASP A 32 6.84 6.08 -10.68
CA ASP A 32 8.18 6.06 -10.09
C ASP A 32 8.25 6.87 -8.78
N ASP A 33 7.65 8.06 -8.77
CA ASP A 33 7.52 8.86 -7.54
C ASP A 33 6.74 8.09 -6.46
N LEU A 34 5.67 7.40 -6.85
CA LEU A 34 4.91 6.53 -5.95
C LEU A 34 5.77 5.39 -5.40
N ARG A 35 6.63 4.76 -6.22
CA ARG A 35 7.58 3.72 -5.77
C ARG A 35 8.44 4.23 -4.62
N GLY A 36 9.05 5.41 -4.77
CA GLY A 36 9.88 6.02 -3.73
C GLY A 36 9.13 6.24 -2.42
N GLU A 37 7.92 6.80 -2.47
CA GLU A 37 7.11 7.05 -1.28
C GLU A 37 6.69 5.74 -0.60
N VAL A 38 6.24 4.76 -1.38
CA VAL A 38 5.79 3.46 -0.87
C VAL A 38 6.93 2.71 -0.21
N ASP A 39 8.13 2.70 -0.79
CA ASP A 39 9.30 2.03 -0.22
C ASP A 39 9.70 2.62 1.13
N VAL A 40 9.69 3.96 1.24
CA VAL A 40 9.99 4.66 2.49
C VAL A 40 8.99 4.27 3.57
N GLN A 41 7.69 4.32 3.27
CA GLN A 41 6.67 4.01 4.27
C GLN A 41 6.61 2.51 4.61
N ALA A 42 6.78 1.62 3.63
CA ALA A 42 6.79 0.17 3.86
C ALA A 42 7.97 -0.23 4.76
N THR A 43 9.17 0.30 4.48
CA THR A 43 10.35 0.09 5.33
C THR A 43 10.11 0.61 6.75
N ARG A 44 9.57 1.83 6.87
CA ARG A 44 9.25 2.43 8.17
C ARG A 44 8.25 1.59 8.97
N ILE A 45 7.24 1.01 8.33
CA ILE A 45 6.28 0.13 8.99
C ILE A 45 6.98 -1.10 9.56
N VAL A 46 7.85 -1.75 8.79
CA VAL A 46 8.63 -2.91 9.25
C VAL A 46 9.49 -2.54 10.45
N GLU A 47 10.20 -1.42 10.40
CA GLU A 47 11.01 -0.92 11.52
C GLU A 47 10.17 -0.68 12.79
N LEU A 48 9.03 -0.01 12.66
CA LEU A 48 8.12 0.26 13.78
C LEU A 48 7.62 -1.05 14.42
N LEU A 49 7.32 -2.06 13.62
CA LEU A 49 6.86 -3.37 14.08
C LEU A 49 7.96 -4.19 14.77
N GLN A 50 9.23 -3.83 14.62
CA GLN A 50 10.34 -4.43 15.36
C GLN A 50 10.57 -3.78 16.73
N THR A 51 10.01 -2.59 16.99
CA THR A 51 10.14 -1.91 18.29
C THR A 51 9.24 -2.51 19.37
N ARG A 52 9.66 -2.45 20.66
CA ARG A 52 8.88 -2.94 21.80
C ARG A 52 8.85 -1.90 22.93
N PRO A 53 7.67 -1.40 23.35
CA PRO A 53 6.34 -1.67 22.76
C PRO A 53 6.23 -1.09 21.33
N VAL A 54 5.38 -1.69 20.49
CA VAL A 54 5.11 -1.19 19.14
C VAL A 54 4.32 0.11 19.23
N ASP A 55 4.75 1.13 18.49
CA ASP A 55 4.02 2.40 18.34
C ASP A 55 2.96 2.28 17.23
N TRP A 56 1.79 1.74 17.57
CA TRP A 56 0.69 1.50 16.62
C TRP A 56 0.13 2.78 15.98
N ILE A 57 0.27 3.94 16.65
CA ILE A 57 -0.13 5.23 16.08
C ILE A 57 0.75 5.57 14.88
N LYS A 58 2.06 5.33 14.99
CA LYS A 58 2.99 5.54 13.86
C LYS A 58 2.77 4.52 12.74
N VAL A 59 2.49 3.26 13.07
CA VAL A 59 2.16 2.23 12.05
C VAL A 59 0.91 2.64 11.26
N LYS A 60 -0.16 3.04 11.96
CA LYS A 60 -1.39 3.54 11.36
C LYS A 60 -1.11 4.71 10.40
N ARG A 61 -0.32 5.69 10.82
CA ARG A 61 0.00 6.86 10.01
C ARG A 61 0.80 6.52 8.75
N ALA A 62 1.80 5.65 8.86
CA ALA A 62 2.56 5.21 7.69
C ALA A 62 1.68 4.44 6.68
N ALA A 63 0.80 3.57 7.18
CA ALA A 63 -0.18 2.88 6.33
C ALA A 63 -1.16 3.84 5.64
N HIS A 64 -1.63 4.86 6.36
CA HIS A 64 -2.49 5.91 5.80
C HIS A 64 -1.84 6.68 4.65
N VAL A 65 -0.53 6.94 4.74
CA VAL A 65 0.21 7.61 3.65
C VAL A 65 0.24 6.74 2.40
N ILE A 66 0.58 5.44 2.53
CA ILE A 66 0.55 4.50 1.39
C ILE A 66 -0.85 4.43 0.78
N LYS A 67 -1.89 4.37 1.61
CA LYS A 67 -3.28 4.37 1.15
C LYS A 67 -3.61 5.60 0.32
N GLY A 68 -3.24 6.80 0.79
CA GLY A 68 -3.46 8.04 0.06
C GLY A 68 -2.73 8.06 -1.28
N ALA A 69 -1.43 7.71 -1.27
CA ALA A 69 -0.60 7.71 -2.46
C ALA A 69 -1.10 6.71 -3.52
N SER A 70 -1.44 5.49 -3.09
CA SER A 70 -1.98 4.44 -3.97
C SER A 70 -3.40 4.74 -4.47
N ALA A 71 -4.22 5.49 -3.74
CA ALA A 71 -5.56 5.90 -4.19
C ALA A 71 -5.50 6.84 -5.39
N ASN A 72 -4.51 7.75 -5.41
CA ASN A 72 -4.36 8.72 -6.49
C ASN A 72 -4.14 8.01 -7.82
N LEU A 73 -3.21 7.05 -7.89
CA LEU A 73 -2.87 6.34 -9.13
C LEU A 73 -3.64 5.02 -9.33
N MET A 74 -4.82 4.87 -8.71
CA MET A 74 -5.68 3.69 -8.86
C MET A 74 -4.96 2.36 -8.60
N CYS A 75 -4.00 2.36 -7.67
CA CYS A 75 -3.23 1.19 -7.27
C CYS A 75 -4.04 0.34 -6.28
N THR A 76 -5.12 -0.28 -6.77
CA THR A 76 -6.20 -0.82 -5.92
C THR A 76 -5.75 -1.87 -4.92
N GLN A 77 -4.88 -2.80 -5.31
CA GLN A 77 -4.37 -3.83 -4.40
C GLN A 77 -3.61 -3.22 -3.21
N MET A 78 -2.72 -2.26 -3.49
CA MET A 78 -1.93 -1.59 -2.46
C MET A 78 -2.81 -0.71 -1.57
N ASN A 79 -3.80 -0.04 -2.16
CA ASN A 79 -4.76 0.76 -1.43
C ASN A 79 -5.59 -0.06 -0.45
N LEU A 80 -6.03 -1.25 -0.85
CA LEU A 80 -6.78 -2.17 0.02
C LEU A 80 -5.91 -2.72 1.15
N ALA A 81 -4.70 -3.19 0.83
CA ALA A 81 -3.79 -3.74 1.82
C ALA A 81 -3.38 -2.70 2.88
N SER A 82 -3.06 -1.48 2.43
CA SER A 82 -2.74 -0.37 3.33
C SER A 82 -3.94 0.11 4.15
N SER A 83 -5.15 0.08 3.59
CA SER A 83 -6.39 0.39 4.32
C SER A 83 -6.68 -0.62 5.44
N ASP A 84 -6.49 -1.91 5.17
CA ASP A 84 -6.65 -2.97 6.17
C ASP A 84 -5.61 -2.83 7.30
N LEU A 85 -4.35 -2.56 6.95
CA LEU A 85 -3.30 -2.28 7.92
C LEU A 85 -3.62 -1.04 8.77
N GLU A 86 -4.02 0.07 8.15
CA GLU A 86 -4.40 1.31 8.85
C GLU A 86 -5.51 1.04 9.88
N MET A 87 -6.53 0.28 9.48
CA MET A 87 -7.65 -0.09 10.34
C MET A 87 -7.19 -0.94 11.53
N LYS A 88 -6.43 -2.02 11.28
CA LYS A 88 -5.91 -2.91 12.32
C LYS A 88 -5.01 -2.15 13.31
N ALA A 89 -4.07 -1.35 12.79
CA ALA A 89 -3.19 -0.52 13.62
C ALA A 89 -3.98 0.49 14.45
N GLY A 90 -5.06 1.06 13.91
CA GLY A 90 -5.98 1.91 14.66
C GLY A 90 -6.63 1.19 15.83
N ARG A 91 -7.12 -0.03 15.63
CA ARG A 91 -7.74 -0.83 16.70
C ARG A 91 -6.76 -1.18 17.82
N PHE A 92 -5.50 -1.48 17.50
CA PHE A 92 -4.46 -1.68 18.53
C PHE A 92 -4.10 -0.39 19.26
N ALA A 93 -3.99 0.73 18.55
CA ALA A 93 -3.71 2.03 19.15
C ALA A 93 -4.80 2.47 20.12
N ASP A 94 -6.07 2.17 19.80
CA ASP A 94 -7.23 2.47 20.63
C ASP A 94 -7.44 1.44 21.77
N GLY A 95 -6.59 0.41 21.85
CA GLY A 95 -6.68 -0.65 22.87
C GLY A 95 -7.89 -1.58 22.70
N LEU A 96 -8.53 -1.57 21.52
CA LEU A 96 -9.72 -2.37 21.22
C LEU A 96 -9.36 -3.83 20.91
N ASP A 97 -8.16 -4.07 20.39
CA ASP A 97 -7.59 -5.39 20.15
C ASP A 97 -6.19 -5.48 20.77
N HIS A 98 -5.69 -6.71 20.91
CA HIS A 98 -4.32 -6.97 21.36
C HIS A 98 -3.55 -7.76 20.29
N PRO A 99 -2.34 -7.32 19.93
CA PRO A 99 -1.55 -8.04 18.95
C PRO A 99 -1.14 -9.41 19.51
N THR A 100 -1.37 -10.49 18.76
CA THR A 100 -0.81 -11.81 19.09
C THR A 100 0.69 -11.83 18.78
N ASN A 101 1.42 -12.81 19.31
CA ASN A 101 2.88 -12.84 19.24
C ASN A 101 3.44 -12.94 17.81
N ASP A 102 2.66 -13.48 16.86
CA ASP A 102 3.02 -13.62 15.43
C ASP A 102 2.52 -12.45 14.55
N LEU A 103 1.77 -11.52 15.15
CA LEU A 103 0.97 -10.56 14.40
C LEU A 103 1.79 -9.48 13.69
N GLY A 104 2.99 -9.15 14.18
CA GLY A 104 3.85 -8.15 13.56
C GLY A 104 4.29 -8.52 12.15
N THR A 105 4.46 -9.82 11.86
CA THR A 105 4.84 -10.31 10.53
C THR A 105 3.59 -10.51 9.67
N GLU A 106 2.52 -11.10 10.22
CA GLU A 106 1.28 -11.37 9.48
C GLU A 106 0.56 -10.09 9.02
N ILE A 107 0.55 -9.05 9.84
CA ILE A 107 -0.13 -7.78 9.54
C ILE A 107 0.45 -7.07 8.32
N CYS A 108 1.75 -7.25 8.05
CA CYS A 108 2.41 -6.61 6.93
C CYS A 108 2.60 -7.50 5.71
N THR A 109 2.37 -8.81 5.83
CA THR A 109 2.50 -9.73 4.71
C THR A 109 1.68 -9.27 3.50
N GLU A 110 0.42 -8.88 3.72
CA GLU A 110 -0.44 -8.47 2.61
C GLU A 110 0.00 -7.16 1.97
N LEU A 111 0.44 -6.19 2.78
CA LEU A 111 1.01 -4.94 2.28
C LEU A 111 2.30 -5.23 1.49
N GLN A 112 3.22 -6.03 2.04
CA GLN A 112 4.47 -6.38 1.39
C GLN A 112 4.23 -7.12 0.07
N ASN A 113 3.25 -8.03 0.02
CA ASN A 113 2.84 -8.72 -1.19
C ASN A 113 2.32 -7.72 -2.24
N SER A 114 1.51 -6.74 -1.84
CA SER A 114 1.01 -5.70 -2.75
C SER A 114 2.13 -4.78 -3.28
N VAL A 115 3.10 -4.41 -2.44
CA VAL A 115 4.28 -3.61 -2.83
C VAL A 115 5.16 -4.41 -3.80
N ASN A 116 5.41 -5.68 -3.52
CA ASN A 116 6.18 -6.55 -4.42
C ASN A 116 5.47 -6.74 -5.77
N ALA A 117 4.13 -6.86 -5.78
CA ALA A 117 3.35 -6.94 -7.02
C ALA A 117 3.42 -5.62 -7.81
N PHE A 118 3.40 -4.49 -7.10
CA PHE A 118 3.62 -3.16 -7.69
C PHE A 118 5.00 -3.05 -8.33
N HIS A 119 6.08 -3.43 -7.65
CA HIS A 119 7.43 -3.40 -8.22
C HIS A 119 7.57 -4.25 -9.49
N ARG A 120 7.05 -5.49 -9.47
CA ARG A 120 7.07 -6.35 -10.66
C ARG A 120 6.29 -5.74 -11.82
N MET A 121 5.20 -5.03 -11.53
CA MET A 121 4.44 -4.32 -12.56
C MET A 121 5.26 -3.20 -13.17
N LEU A 122 5.92 -2.36 -12.36
CA LEU A 122 6.81 -1.30 -12.83
C LEU A 122 7.94 -1.85 -13.71
N GLU A 123 8.61 -2.91 -13.25
CA GLU A 123 9.66 -3.58 -14.03
C GLU A 123 9.13 -4.07 -15.39
N SER A 124 7.90 -4.61 -15.42
CA SER A 124 7.29 -5.13 -16.64
C SER A 124 6.95 -4.05 -17.68
N ILE A 125 6.76 -2.81 -17.23
CA ILE A 125 6.52 -1.66 -18.11
C ILE A 125 7.80 -0.87 -18.39
N GLY A 126 8.91 -1.13 -17.68
CA GLY A 126 10.19 -0.43 -17.86
C GLY A 126 10.35 0.82 -16.99
N VAL A 127 9.75 0.83 -15.80
CA VAL A 127 9.93 1.82 -14.73
C VAL A 127 10.68 1.17 -13.56
#